data_AF-E3KMR9-F1
#
_entry.id   AF-E3KMR9-F1
#
_cell.length_a   1.000
_cell.length_b   1.000
_cell.length_c   1.000
_cell.angle_alpha   90.00
_cell.angle_beta   90.00
_cell.angle_gamma   90.00
#
_symmetry.space_group_name_H-M   'P 1'
#
loop_
_entity.id
_entity.type
_entity.pdbx_description
1 polymer ?
#
loop_
_entity_poly.entity_id
_entity_poly.type
_entity_poly.pdbx_seq_one_letter_code
_entity_poly.pdbx_strand_id
1 'polypeptide(L)'
;MARIGEFTYENTLGDLNKENSILTSDVQIVKSAIGEKAILTVRNTKTAQPGKPQKIIVHSLNNMICPVLAIKRRLDEANGNDKSLFGFYREGTRRHLMRTIAVNRIKLVLRTGGFEGLLGHCQPLGN
;
A
#
# COMPACT_ATOMS: atom_id res chain seq x y z
N MET A 1 13.65 0.15 -3.26
CA MET A 1 12.33 0.25 -3.94
C MET A 1 11.42 -0.80 -3.33
N ALA A 2 10.18 -0.46 -2.96
CA ALA A 2 9.25 -1.42 -2.35
C ALA A 2 8.55 -2.27 -3.43
N ARG A 3 8.27 -3.53 -3.11
CA ARG A 3 7.64 -4.51 -4.01
C ARG A 3 6.15 -4.62 -3.72
N ILE A 4 5.35 -4.95 -4.74
CA ILE A 4 3.90 -5.17 -4.57
C ILE A 4 3.58 -6.19 -3.45
N GLY A 5 4.45 -7.18 -3.26
CA GLY A 5 4.31 -8.18 -2.20
C GLY A 5 4.30 -7.58 -0.78
N GLU A 6 4.96 -6.45 -0.56
CA GLU A 6 5.05 -5.77 0.74
C GLU A 6 3.79 -4.96 1.06
N PHE A 7 2.93 -4.75 0.06
CA PHE A 7 1.68 -4.00 0.17
C PHE A 7 0.43 -4.89 0.00
N THR A 8 0.63 -6.21 0.00
CA THR A 8 -0.42 -7.20 -0.21
C THR A 8 -0.31 -8.29 0.84
N TYR A 9 -1.42 -8.99 1.08
CA TYR A 9 -1.51 -9.99 2.15
C TYR A 9 -1.62 -11.41 1.59
N GLU A 10 -1.24 -12.38 2.40
CA GLU A 10 -1.26 -13.80 2.01
C GLU A 10 -2.68 -14.35 1.90
N ASN A 11 -3.55 -13.99 2.85
CA ASN A 11 -4.93 -14.46 2.92
C ASN A 11 -5.92 -13.31 2.77
N THR A 12 -7.10 -13.57 2.19
CA THR A 12 -8.17 -12.56 2.07
C THR A 12 -8.83 -12.26 3.41
N LEU A 13 -8.86 -13.23 4.32
CA LEU A 13 -9.54 -13.18 5.61
C LEU A 13 -8.64 -13.77 6.70
N GLY A 14 -9.02 -13.56 7.95
CA GLY A 14 -8.34 -14.11 9.12
C GLY A 14 -7.34 -13.14 9.74
N ASP A 15 -6.49 -13.68 10.60
CA ASP A 15 -5.49 -12.89 11.30
C ASP A 15 -4.30 -12.55 10.41
N LEU A 16 -3.76 -11.36 10.63
CA LEU A 16 -2.59 -10.87 9.92
C LEU A 16 -1.33 -11.18 10.72
N ASN A 17 -0.31 -11.70 10.05
CA ASN A 17 1.03 -11.68 10.58
C ASN A 17 1.55 -10.23 10.60
N LYS A 18 1.42 -9.57 11.75
CA LYS A 18 1.76 -8.14 11.94
C LYS A 18 3.22 -7.81 11.64
N GLU A 19 4.12 -8.77 11.75
CA GLU A 19 5.55 -8.58 11.47
C GLU A 19 5.82 -8.44 9.96
N ASN A 20 4.99 -9.06 9.13
CA ASN A 20 5.15 -9.09 7.67
C ASN A 20 4.05 -8.32 6.93
N SER A 21 3.21 -7.58 7.67
CA SER A 21 2.03 -6.90 7.15
C SER A 21 2.09 -5.41 7.46
N ILE A 22 1.72 -4.59 6.48
CA ILE A 22 1.50 -3.18 6.72
C ILE A 22 0.11 -2.95 7.32
N LEU A 23 0.06 -2.31 8.48
CA LEU A 23 -1.17 -2.01 9.20
C LEU A 23 -1.52 -0.53 9.11
N THR A 24 -2.74 -0.17 9.51
CA THR A 24 -3.15 1.23 9.65
C THR A 24 -2.29 1.97 10.69
N SER A 25 -1.83 1.27 11.73
CA SER A 25 -0.90 1.78 12.74
C SER A 25 0.51 2.08 12.22
N ASP A 26 0.88 1.55 11.05
CA ASP A 26 2.18 1.82 10.41
C ASP A 26 2.24 3.13 9.62
N VAL A 27 1.13 3.86 9.58
CA VAL A 27 0.99 5.10 8.83
C VAL A 27 1.08 6.30 9.75
N GLN A 28 1.94 7.25 9.39
CA GLN A 28 2.00 8.56 10.03
C GLN A 28 1.70 9.66 9.01
N ILE A 29 0.70 10.48 9.30
CA ILE A 29 0.42 11.69 8.52
C ILE A 29 1.10 12.87 9.18
N VAL A 30 1.99 13.54 8.44
CA VAL A 30 2.74 14.71 8.92
C VAL A 30 2.32 15.92 8.11
N LYS A 31 1.86 16.96 8.80
CA LYS A 31 1.60 18.28 8.20
C LYS A 31 2.87 19.13 8.25
N SER A 32 3.16 19.86 7.19
CA SER A 32 4.28 20.79 7.10
C SER A 32 3.85 22.08 6.40
N ALA A 33 4.68 23.11 6.46
CA ALA A 33 4.41 24.40 5.82
C ALA A 33 4.18 24.30 4.30
N ILE A 34 4.79 23.29 3.65
CA ILE A 34 4.69 23.04 2.20
C ILE A 34 3.62 22.02 1.82
N GLY A 35 2.83 21.55 2.78
CA GLY A 35 1.77 20.57 2.58
C GLY A 35 1.90 19.33 3.45
N GLU A 36 1.16 18.28 3.11
CA GLU A 36 1.10 17.04 3.87
C GLU A 36 1.95 15.93 3.24
N LYS A 37 2.51 15.07 4.09
CA LYS A 37 3.14 13.81 3.67
C LYS A 37 2.63 12.65 4.51
N ALA A 38 2.58 11.46 3.91
CA ALA A 38 2.33 10.22 4.62
C ALA A 38 3.62 9.41 4.65
N ILE A 39 3.94 8.87 5.82
CA ILE A 39 5.08 7.99 6.05
C ILE A 39 4.53 6.61 6.36
N LEU A 40 4.83 5.64 5.50
CA LEU A 40 4.47 4.24 5.69
C LEU A 40 5.69 3.49 6.18
N THR A 41 5.56 2.83 7.32
CA THR A 41 6.62 1.98 7.87
C THR A 41 6.39 0.55 7.42
N VAL A 42 7.30 0.02 6.61
CA VAL A 42 7.23 -1.34 6.08
C VAL A 42 8.26 -2.19 6.80
N ARG A 43 7.80 -3.18 7.56
CA ARG A 43 8.63 -4.12 8.32
C ARG A 43 8.99 -5.32 7.45
N ASN A 44 10.11 -5.97 7.76
CA ASN A 44 10.56 -7.21 7.11
C ASN A 44 10.54 -7.21 5.56
N THR A 45 10.83 -6.06 4.94
CA THR A 45 11.00 -5.99 3.48
C THR A 45 12.27 -6.74 3.07
N LYS A 46 12.21 -7.54 1.99
CA LYS A 46 13.38 -8.26 1.44
C LYS A 46 14.53 -7.32 1.05
N THR A 47 14.25 -6.03 0.90
CA THR A 47 15.22 -4.99 0.50
C THR A 47 15.74 -4.13 1.65
N ALA A 48 15.28 -4.33 2.88
CA ALA A 48 15.84 -3.63 4.04
C ALA A 48 17.03 -4.39 4.64
N GLN A 49 17.94 -3.65 5.27
CA GLN A 49 18.94 -4.27 6.14
C GLN A 49 18.22 -5.13 7.20
N PRO A 50 18.72 -6.33 7.54
CA PRO A 50 18.14 -7.15 8.58
C PRO A 50 17.86 -6.33 9.85
N GLY A 51 16.61 -6.34 10.32
CA GLY A 51 16.20 -5.66 11.55
C GLY A 51 15.87 -4.16 11.43
N LYS A 52 15.95 -3.52 10.25
CA LYS A 52 15.52 -2.11 10.08
C LYS A 52 14.26 -2.00 9.22
N PRO A 53 13.17 -1.39 9.71
CA PRO A 53 12.00 -1.14 8.88
C PRO A 53 12.32 -0.09 7.80
N GLN A 54 11.76 -0.29 6.60
CA GLN A 54 11.86 0.65 5.50
C GLN A 54 10.77 1.72 5.66
N LYS A 55 11.12 3.00 5.52
CA LYS A 55 10.14 4.09 5.47
C LYS A 55 9.89 4.50 4.02
N ILE A 56 8.63 4.58 3.65
CA ILE A 56 8.19 5.07 2.34
C ILE A 56 7.46 6.38 2.59
N ILE A 57 7.99 7.45 2.00
CA ILE A 57 7.45 8.80 2.16
C ILE A 57 6.74 9.17 0.87
N VAL A 58 5.46 9.52 0.98
CA VAL A 58 4.67 10.04 -0.14
C VAL A 58 4.16 11.42 0.18
N HIS A 59 4.21 12.30 -0.80
CA HIS A 59 3.80 13.69 -0.67
C HIS A 59 2.39 13.90 -1.23
N SER A 60 1.66 14.86 -0.65
CA SER A 60 0.37 15.25 -1.18
C SER A 60 0.54 15.86 -2.58
N LEU A 61 -0.37 15.52 -3.48
CA LEU A 61 -0.44 16.05 -4.84
C LEU A 61 -1.78 16.77 -5.00
N ASN A 62 -1.82 17.81 -5.85
CA ASN A 62 -3.05 18.53 -6.16
C ASN A 62 -3.80 17.89 -7.35
N ASN A 63 -4.10 16.59 -7.26
CA ASN A 63 -4.84 15.85 -8.27
C ASN A 63 -5.58 14.64 -7.68
N MET A 64 -6.40 13.99 -8.51
CA MET A 64 -7.21 12.83 -8.10
C MET A 64 -6.38 11.61 -7.65
N ILE A 65 -5.10 11.54 -8.04
CA ILE A 65 -4.16 10.44 -7.76
C ILE A 65 -3.29 10.77 -6.54
N CYS A 66 -3.70 11.75 -5.72
CA CYS A 66 -2.97 12.14 -4.51
C CYS A 66 -2.81 10.93 -3.55
N PRO A 67 -1.58 10.47 -3.29
CA PRO A 67 -1.34 9.28 -2.48
C PRO A 67 -1.67 9.53 -1.01
N VAL A 68 -1.46 10.74 -0.49
CA VAL A 68 -1.81 11.11 0.89
C VAL A 68 -3.32 11.03 1.09
N LEU A 69 -4.11 11.56 0.15
CA LEU A 69 -5.57 11.48 0.21
C LEU A 69 -6.06 10.03 0.08
N ALA A 70 -5.43 9.23 -0.79
CA ALA A 70 -5.74 7.82 -0.92
C ALA A 70 -5.49 7.04 0.38
N ILE A 71 -4.39 7.32 1.07
CA ILE A 71 -4.05 6.70 2.36
C ILE A 71 -5.03 7.14 3.45
N LYS A 72 -5.35 8.44 3.55
CA LYS A 72 -6.36 8.94 4.51
C LYS A 72 -7.69 8.21 4.34
N ARG A 73 -8.17 8.06 3.10
CA ARG A 73 -9.40 7.29 2.81
C ARG A 73 -9.31 5.84 3.30
N ARG A 74 -8.14 5.19 3.24
CA ARG A 74 -7.96 3.82 3.79
C ARG A 74 -7.99 3.82 5.32
N LEU A 75 -7.40 4.81 5.96
CA LEU A 75 -7.43 4.97 7.42
C LEU A 75 -8.85 5.24 7.93
N ASP A 76 -9.57 6.15 7.27
CA ASP A 76 -10.96 6.48 7.60
C ASP A 76 -11.87 5.25 7.45
N GLU A 77 -11.71 4.48 6.37
CA GLU A 77 -12.46 3.24 6.14
C GLU A 77 -12.18 2.17 7.20
N ALA A 78 -10.98 2.15 7.78
CA ALA A 78 -10.64 1.25 8.88
C ALA A 78 -11.23 1.70 10.24
N ASN A 79 -11.82 2.89 10.30
CA ASN A 79 -12.52 3.44 11.46
C ASN A 79 -11.68 3.37 12.75
N GLY A 80 -10.40 3.76 12.66
CA GLY A 80 -9.47 3.75 13.80
C GLY A 80 -8.98 2.37 14.27
N ASN A 81 -9.46 1.28 13.68
CA ASN A 81 -9.03 -0.07 14.05
C ASN A 81 -7.65 -0.40 13.46
N ASP A 82 -6.83 -1.10 14.24
CA ASP A 82 -5.56 -1.68 13.79
C ASP A 82 -5.85 -2.87 12.86
N LYS A 83 -5.89 -2.62 11.56
CA LYS A 83 -6.23 -3.58 10.50
C LYS A 83 -5.25 -3.45 9.33
N SER A 84 -5.36 -4.33 8.34
CA SER A 84 -4.65 -4.17 7.06
C SER A 84 -4.89 -2.77 6.47
N LEU A 85 -3.83 -2.02 6.19
CA LEU A 85 -3.91 -0.74 5.48
C LEU A 85 -4.56 -0.91 4.10
N PHE A 86 -4.14 -1.93 3.34
CA PHE A 86 -4.71 -2.25 2.03
C PHE A 86 -5.76 -3.35 2.13
N GLY A 87 -6.86 -3.05 2.82
CA GLY A 87 -8.05 -3.88 2.79
C GLY A 87 -9.28 -3.06 2.41
N PHE A 88 -10.42 -3.75 2.32
CA PHE A 88 -11.73 -3.15 2.15
C PHE A 88 -12.80 -3.94 2.91
N TYR A 89 -13.90 -3.28 3.29
CA TYR A 89 -15.06 -3.98 3.82
C TYR A 89 -15.97 -4.46 2.69
N ARG A 90 -16.45 -5.69 2.80
CA ARG A 90 -17.49 -6.25 1.95
C ARG A 90 -18.41 -7.10 2.82
N GLU A 91 -19.72 -6.83 2.76
CA GLU A 91 -20.73 -7.53 3.56
C GLU A 91 -20.37 -7.52 5.06
N GLY A 92 -19.95 -6.36 5.58
CA GLY A 92 -19.54 -6.20 6.99
C GLY A 92 -18.20 -6.85 7.35
N THR A 93 -17.57 -7.61 6.45
CA THR A 93 -16.33 -8.35 6.72
C THR A 93 -15.14 -7.64 6.09
N ARG A 94 -14.06 -7.48 6.87
CA ARG A 94 -12.80 -6.91 6.36
C ARG A 94 -12.10 -7.93 5.48
N ARG A 95 -11.84 -7.58 4.22
CA ARG A 95 -11.08 -8.37 3.26
C ARG A 95 -9.73 -7.72 2.99
N HIS A 96 -8.66 -8.48 3.06
CA HIS A 96 -7.30 -8.04 2.77
C HIS A 96 -7.01 -8.12 1.27
N LEU A 97 -6.26 -7.16 0.73
CA LEU A 97 -5.88 -7.15 -0.67
C LEU A 97 -4.76 -8.16 -0.94
N MET A 98 -5.11 -9.30 -1.53
CA MET A 98 -4.13 -10.31 -1.94
C MET A 98 -3.34 -9.86 -3.16
N ARG A 99 -2.11 -10.37 -3.28
CA ARG A 99 -1.21 -10.09 -4.41
C ARG A 99 -1.84 -10.46 -5.76
N THR A 100 -2.45 -11.64 -5.84
CA THR A 100 -3.09 -12.13 -7.07
C THR A 100 -4.21 -11.20 -7.53
N ILE A 101 -5.05 -10.76 -6.60
CA ILE A 101 -6.15 -9.81 -6.86
C ILE A 101 -5.59 -8.47 -7.32
N ALA A 102 -4.60 -7.92 -6.61
CA ALA A 102 -3.97 -6.64 -6.95
C ALA A 102 -3.34 -6.68 -8.35
N VAL A 103 -2.51 -7.69 -8.63
CA VAL A 103 -1.85 -7.85 -9.93
C VAL A 103 -2.87 -8.04 -11.05
N ASN A 104 -3.88 -8.89 -10.86
CA ASN A 104 -4.89 -9.11 -11.89
C ASN A 104 -5.72 -7.85 -12.16
N ARG A 105 -6.03 -7.06 -11.12
CA ARG A 105 -6.74 -5.80 -11.28
C ARG A 105 -5.90 -4.75 -12.01
N ILE A 106 -4.61 -4.63 -11.66
CA ILE A 106 -3.68 -3.74 -12.35
C ILE A 106 -3.56 -4.15 -13.83
N LYS A 107 -3.38 -5.44 -14.10
CA LYS A 107 -3.36 -6.00 -15.46
C LYS A 107 -4.62 -5.61 -16.24
N LEU A 108 -5.79 -5.84 -15.65
CA LEU A 108 -7.06 -5.50 -16.30
C LEU A 108 -7.15 -4.00 -16.62
N VAL A 109 -6.86 -3.12 -15.65
CA VAL A 109 -6.92 -1.66 -15.86
C VAL A 109 -5.96 -1.21 -16.95
N LEU A 110 -4.73 -1.74 -16.96
CA LEU A 110 -3.75 -1.42 -18.00
C LEU A 110 -4.22 -1.89 -19.38
N ARG A 111 -4.76 -3.11 -19.48
CA ARG A 111 -5.32 -3.63 -20.74
C ARG A 111 -6.49 -2.81 -21.25
N THR A 112 -7.45 -2.51 -20.38
CA THR A 112 -8.61 -1.67 -20.73
C THR A 112 -8.20 -0.27 -21.15
N GLY A 113 -7.08 0.25 -20.61
CA GLY A 113 -6.51 1.52 -21.02
C GLY A 113 -5.60 1.47 -22.26
N GLY A 114 -5.39 0.30 -22.88
CA GLY A 114 -4.49 0.14 -24.03
C GLY A 114 -2.99 0.08 -23.69
N PHE A 115 -2.63 -0.11 -22.43
CA PHE A 115 -1.24 -0.08 -21.92
C PHE A 115 -0.67 -1.48 -21.63
N GLU A 116 -0.95 -2.47 -22.49
CA GLU A 116 -0.60 -3.88 -22.23
C GLU A 116 0.91 -4.13 -22.02
N GLY A 117 1.77 -3.29 -22.61
CA GLY A 117 3.24 -3.39 -22.51
C GLY A 117 3.84 -2.99 -21.16
N LEU A 118 3.09 -2.33 -20.26
CA LEU A 118 3.63 -1.80 -18.99
C LEU A 118 3.81 -2.86 -17.89
N LEU A 119 3.38 -4.10 -18.13
CA LEU A 119 3.42 -5.17 -17.13
C LEU A 119 4.81 -5.83 -16.97
N GLY A 120 5.74 -5.59 -17.90
CA GLY A 120 7.05 -6.26 -17.95
C GLY A 120 8.20 -5.55 -17.25
N HIS A 121 8.13 -4.23 -17.02
CA HIS A 121 9.33 -3.43 -16.77
C HIS A 121 9.21 -2.41 -15.63
N CYS A 122 8.78 -2.84 -14.44
CA CYS A 122 9.19 -2.13 -13.23
C CYS A 122 10.67 -2.47 -12.94
N GLN A 123 11.57 -1.94 -13.77
CA GLN A 123 13.01 -2.02 -13.56
C GLN A 123 13.34 -1.30 -12.23
N PRO A 124 14.21 -1.85 -11.38
CA PRO A 124 14.84 -1.03 -10.35
C PRO A 124 15.56 0.11 -11.07
N LEU A 125 15.19 1.36 -10.81
CA LEU A 125 16.09 2.48 -11.08
C LEU A 125 17.25 2.32 -10.10
N GLY A 126 18.29 1.62 -10.55
CA GLY A 126 19.56 1.54 -9.85
C GLY A 126 20.28 2.88 -10.00
N ASN A 127 20.85 3.35 -8.88
CA ASN A 127 22.02 4.20 -8.95
C ASN A 127 23.24 3.34 -9.30
#